data_AF-A0A956FQP2-F1
#
_entry.id   AF-A0A956FQP2-F1
#
_cell.length_a   1.000
_cell.length_b   1.000
_cell.length_c   1.000
_cell.angle_alpha   90.00
_cell.angle_beta   90.00
_cell.angle_gamma   90.00
#
_symmetry.space_group_name_H-M   'P 1'
#
loop_
_entity.id
_entity.type
_entity.pdbx_description
1 polymer ?
#
loop_
_entity_poly.entity_id
_entity_poly.type
_entity_poly.pdbx_seq_one_letter_code
_entity_poly.pdbx_strand_id
1 'polypeptide(L)'
;GEAIVVTADEVARAVALADGAFRPAQAPDGCDAALRTPGTYGIADGSGVFRENAVDPWHPGTGDEDDEAVEPPQGMRLGRGFTAGDLHVAFGVKDPGTAVPMIAVYRGTELLWASPLPAGDPLAAEEGDPTLALLRGDVLVTTYGLKTSDEGERLVARDVERGAVLWDVAIPHSGEVSSGPTLLSVSDSRVFVAQWTWLEAFELKTGEHLFTVGRWR
;
A
#
# COMPACT_ATOMS: atom_id res chain seq x y z
N GLY A 1 7.86 15.77 8.21
CA GLY A 1 7.76 15.46 6.77
C GLY A 1 6.78 16.43 6.15
N GLU A 2 7.05 16.90 4.94
CA GLU A 2 6.12 17.73 4.17
C GLU A 2 5.58 16.87 3.03
N ALA A 3 4.28 16.94 2.77
CA ALA A 3 3.67 16.32 1.60
C ALA A 3 3.21 17.43 0.65
N ILE A 4 3.69 17.39 -0.59
CA ILE A 4 3.20 18.29 -1.64
C ILE A 4 2.05 17.57 -2.34
N VAL A 5 0.86 18.13 -2.23
CA VAL A 5 -0.34 17.67 -2.92
C VAL A 5 -0.57 18.59 -4.11
N VAL A 6 -0.54 18.02 -5.31
CA VAL A 6 -0.91 18.73 -6.54
C VAL A 6 -2.37 18.41 -6.81
N THR A 7 -3.25 19.41 -6.79
CA THR A 7 -4.67 19.23 -7.12
C THR A 7 -4.88 19.16 -8.63
N ALA A 8 -5.95 18.50 -9.05
CA ALA A 8 -6.27 18.20 -10.45
C ALA A 8 -6.51 19.43 -11.34
N ASP A 9 -6.62 20.63 -10.78
CA ASP A 9 -6.78 21.87 -11.53
C ASP A 9 -5.45 22.50 -11.97
N GLU A 10 -4.30 21.96 -11.56
CA GLU A 10 -2.93 22.41 -11.86
C GLU A 10 -2.61 23.89 -11.54
N VAL A 11 -3.59 24.64 -11.02
CA VAL A 11 -3.51 26.08 -10.74
C VAL A 11 -3.12 26.35 -9.29
N ALA A 12 -3.39 25.42 -8.37
CA ALA A 12 -3.03 25.53 -6.96
C ALA A 12 -2.30 24.26 -6.48
N ARG A 13 -1.25 24.43 -5.66
CA ARG A 13 -0.65 23.33 -4.89
C ARG A 13 -0.96 23.55 -3.42
N ALA A 14 -1.35 22.46 -2.77
CA ALA A 14 -1.53 22.40 -1.33
C ALA A 14 -0.28 21.76 -0.73
N VAL A 15 0.50 22.54 0.03
CA VAL A 15 1.51 21.93 0.90
C VAL A 15 0.80 21.52 2.17
N ALA A 16 0.62 20.22 2.34
CA ALA A 16 0.18 19.62 3.59
C ALA A 16 1.43 19.37 4.43
N LEU A 17 1.55 20.12 5.52
CA LEU A 17 2.63 19.95 6.46
C LEU A 17 2.35 18.77 7.38
N ALA A 18 3.41 18.24 7.99
CA ALA A 18 3.29 17.17 8.97
C ALA A 18 2.32 17.50 10.12
N ASP A 19 2.18 18.76 10.49
CA ASP A 19 1.28 19.19 11.56
C ASP A 19 -0.20 19.31 11.12
N GLY A 20 -0.53 18.90 9.90
CA GLY A 20 -1.87 19.06 9.33
C GLY A 20 -2.19 20.48 8.89
N ALA A 21 -1.26 21.43 9.04
CA ALA A 21 -1.42 22.76 8.51
C ALA A 21 -1.34 22.73 6.99
N PHE A 22 -2.23 23.48 6.37
CA PHE A 22 -2.26 23.71 4.94
C PHE A 22 -1.81 25.15 4.64
N ARG A 23 -0.97 25.30 3.63
CA ARG A 23 -0.63 26.62 3.07
C ARG A 23 -0.79 26.56 1.55
N PRO A 24 -1.48 27.54 0.92
CA PRO A 24 -1.39 27.72 -0.52
C PRO A 24 0.06 28.00 -0.89
N ALA A 25 0.60 27.25 -1.86
CA ALA A 25 1.94 27.51 -2.39
C ALA A 25 1.89 27.59 -3.92
N GLN A 26 2.70 28.47 -4.48
CA GLN A 26 2.90 28.53 -5.92
C GLN A 26 3.81 27.37 -6.35
N ALA A 27 3.41 26.67 -7.40
CA ALA A 27 4.24 25.64 -8.02
C ALA A 27 5.58 26.24 -8.50
N PRO A 28 6.75 25.68 -8.17
CA PRO A 28 7.96 26.00 -8.91
C PRO A 28 7.79 25.63 -10.39
N ASP A 29 8.35 26.44 -11.28
CA ASP A 29 8.45 26.14 -12.71
C ASP A 29 9.33 24.91 -12.91
N GLY A 30 8.77 23.86 -13.51
CA GLY A 30 9.47 22.59 -13.76
C GLY A 30 9.26 21.55 -12.66
N CYS A 31 8.64 20.43 -13.02
CA CYS A 31 8.58 19.22 -12.21
C CYS A 31 9.80 18.32 -12.48
N ASP A 32 11.02 18.84 -12.44
CA ASP A 32 12.22 18.02 -12.74
C ASP A 32 12.85 17.37 -11.49
N ALA A 33 12.35 17.67 -10.30
CA ALA A 33 12.80 17.06 -9.06
C ALA A 33 11.60 16.79 -8.15
N ALA A 34 10.76 15.83 -8.53
CA ALA A 34 9.77 15.28 -7.61
C ALA A 34 10.48 14.82 -6.32
N LEU A 35 9.83 15.06 -5.19
CA LEU A 35 10.24 14.65 -3.85
C LEU A 35 10.61 13.16 -3.83
N ARG A 36 11.91 12.87 -3.93
CA ARG A 36 12.46 11.53 -3.81
C ARG A 36 12.49 11.16 -2.34
N THR A 37 11.68 10.19 -1.92
CA THR A 37 11.94 9.44 -0.69
C THR A 37 12.87 8.27 -1.05
N PRO A 38 14.14 8.27 -0.63
CA PRO A 38 15.01 7.12 -0.81
C PRO A 38 14.50 5.94 0.01
N GLY A 39 14.44 4.74 -0.57
CA GLY A 39 14.17 3.49 0.16
C GLY A 39 12.68 3.18 0.37
N THR A 40 11.85 3.37 -0.64
CA THR A 40 10.44 2.93 -0.64
C THR A 40 10.24 1.96 -1.80
N TYR A 41 9.77 0.74 -1.53
CA TYR A 41 9.53 -0.32 -2.50
C TYR A 41 8.04 -0.69 -2.54
N GLY A 42 7.39 -0.73 -3.69
CA GLY A 42 6.02 -1.21 -3.79
C GLY A 42 5.41 -1.27 -5.19
N ILE A 43 4.13 -1.65 -5.21
CA ILE A 43 3.34 -1.92 -6.43
C ILE A 43 2.14 -0.96 -6.46
N ALA A 44 2.01 -0.21 -7.56
CA ALA A 44 0.79 0.51 -7.93
C ALA A 44 0.02 -0.30 -8.98
N ASP A 45 -1.30 -0.18 -9.00
CA ASP A 45 -2.10 -0.81 -10.06
C ASP A 45 -1.86 -0.15 -11.44
N GLY A 46 -2.40 -0.77 -12.49
CA GLY A 46 -2.21 -0.35 -13.88
C GLY A 46 -2.76 1.02 -14.28
N SER A 47 -3.08 1.90 -13.32
CA SER A 47 -3.60 3.27 -13.54
C SER A 47 -2.52 4.34 -13.74
N GLY A 48 -1.23 3.99 -13.62
CA GLY A 48 -0.13 4.80 -14.17
C GLY A 48 0.41 5.91 -13.26
N VAL A 49 0.84 5.59 -12.03
CA VAL A 49 1.60 6.52 -11.17
C VAL A 49 2.99 5.96 -10.80
N PHE A 50 3.99 6.76 -11.19
CA PHE A 50 5.44 6.80 -10.91
C PHE A 50 6.19 5.58 -10.34
N ARG A 51 7.07 5.04 -11.19
CA ARG A 51 8.22 4.19 -10.87
C ARG A 51 9.42 5.06 -10.47
N GLU A 52 9.79 5.13 -9.19
CA GLU A 52 11.15 5.53 -8.81
C GLU A 52 11.55 4.94 -7.44
N ASN A 53 11.91 3.66 -7.50
CA ASN A 53 12.88 2.89 -6.72
C ASN A 53 12.66 1.47 -7.23
N ALA A 54 13.65 0.89 -7.91
CA ALA A 54 13.54 -0.35 -8.66
C ALA A 54 12.94 -1.46 -7.79
N VAL A 55 11.66 -1.69 -8.01
CA VAL A 55 10.94 -2.86 -7.55
C VAL A 55 10.80 -3.69 -8.79
N ASP A 56 11.56 -4.78 -8.88
CA ASP A 56 11.35 -5.70 -9.98
C ASP A 56 10.00 -6.38 -9.70
N PRO A 57 9.00 -6.21 -10.60
CA PRO A 57 7.77 -6.95 -10.48
C PRO A 57 8.15 -8.41 -10.48
N TRP A 58 7.95 -9.05 -9.34
CA TRP A 58 8.28 -10.44 -9.19
C TRP A 58 7.03 -11.25 -9.51
N HIS A 59 7.19 -12.16 -10.47
CA HIS A 59 6.14 -13.07 -10.91
C HIS A 59 6.39 -14.44 -10.30
N PRO A 60 5.91 -14.68 -9.07
CA PRO A 60 6.09 -15.96 -8.42
C PRO A 60 5.57 -17.10 -9.30
N GLY A 61 6.46 -18.02 -9.66
CA GLY A 61 6.10 -19.25 -10.37
C GLY A 61 6.08 -19.17 -11.90
N THR A 62 6.58 -18.10 -12.55
CA THR A 62 6.72 -18.09 -14.02
C THR A 62 7.98 -18.79 -14.53
N GLY A 63 9.01 -18.94 -13.68
CA GLY A 63 10.26 -19.59 -14.09
C GLY A 63 10.96 -18.87 -15.25
N ASP A 64 10.78 -17.55 -15.36
CA ASP A 64 11.59 -16.73 -16.26
C ASP A 64 13.07 -16.90 -15.86
N GLU A 65 13.95 -17.07 -16.85
CA GLU A 65 15.27 -17.70 -16.73
C GLU A 65 16.25 -17.03 -15.72
N ASP A 66 15.89 -15.87 -15.18
CA ASP A 66 16.68 -15.08 -14.24
C ASP A 66 16.11 -15.01 -12.81
N ASP A 67 14.88 -15.49 -12.55
CA ASP A 67 14.24 -15.48 -11.23
C ASP A 67 14.12 -16.89 -10.63
N GLU A 68 14.68 -17.10 -9.43
CA GLU A 68 14.53 -18.36 -8.70
C GLU A 68 13.06 -18.53 -8.29
N ALA A 69 12.36 -19.45 -8.95
CA ALA A 69 10.94 -19.71 -8.68
C ALA A 69 10.76 -20.20 -7.23
N VAL A 70 9.87 -19.55 -6.48
CA VAL A 70 9.46 -20.04 -5.16
C VAL A 70 8.19 -20.88 -5.28
N GLU A 71 8.09 -21.90 -4.44
CA GLU A 71 6.88 -22.67 -4.29
C GLU A 71 5.80 -21.86 -3.55
N PRO A 72 4.55 -21.84 -4.04
CA PRO A 72 3.44 -21.22 -3.32
C PRO A 72 3.27 -21.79 -1.91
N PRO A 73 2.96 -20.96 -0.90
CA PRO A 73 2.63 -21.45 0.42
C PRO A 73 1.39 -22.33 0.35
N GLN A 74 1.31 -23.34 1.22
CA GLN A 74 0.14 -24.19 1.28
C GLN A 74 -1.14 -23.37 1.47
N GLY A 75 -2.12 -23.57 0.60
CA GLY A 75 -3.42 -22.91 0.68
C GLY A 75 -3.45 -21.50 0.08
N MET A 76 -2.40 -21.06 -0.60
CA MET A 76 -2.31 -19.76 -1.25
C MET A 76 -1.97 -19.92 -2.72
N ARG A 77 -2.76 -19.28 -3.59
CA ARG A 77 -2.40 -19.07 -4.99
C ARG A 77 -1.72 -17.72 -5.10
N LEU A 78 -0.47 -17.72 -5.55
CA LEU A 78 0.31 -16.51 -5.75
C LEU A 78 -0.24 -15.71 -6.94
N GLY A 79 -0.18 -14.39 -6.83
CA GLY A 79 -0.57 -13.43 -7.86
C GLY A 79 0.63 -12.55 -8.19
N ARG A 80 0.61 -11.32 -7.68
CA ARG A 80 1.67 -10.32 -7.88
C ARG A 80 2.62 -10.27 -6.70
N GLY A 81 3.82 -9.75 -6.89
CA GLY A 81 4.76 -9.55 -5.79
C GLY A 81 5.86 -8.58 -6.14
N PHE A 82 6.68 -8.29 -5.14
CA PHE A 82 7.82 -7.41 -5.30
C PHE A 82 9.04 -7.86 -4.51
N THR A 83 10.21 -7.45 -4.97
CA THR A 83 11.48 -7.59 -4.25
C THR A 83 11.86 -6.31 -3.51
N ALA A 84 12.44 -6.46 -2.32
CA ALA A 84 13.00 -5.36 -1.54
C ALA A 84 14.21 -5.86 -0.75
N GLY A 85 15.41 -5.64 -1.30
CA GLY A 85 16.62 -6.23 -0.76
C GLY A 85 16.64 -7.74 -0.97
N ASP A 86 16.79 -8.51 0.11
CA ASP A 86 16.75 -9.99 0.11
C ASP A 86 15.33 -10.55 0.34
N LEU A 87 14.33 -9.68 0.50
CA LEU A 87 12.95 -10.07 0.73
C LEU A 87 12.14 -10.11 -0.58
N HIS A 88 11.33 -11.15 -0.72
CA HIS A 88 10.28 -11.24 -1.72
C HIS A 88 8.92 -11.17 -1.02
N VAL A 89 8.10 -10.18 -1.36
CA VAL A 89 6.75 -10.01 -0.83
C VAL A 89 5.76 -10.44 -1.90
N ALA A 90 5.05 -11.53 -1.65
CA ALA A 90 4.01 -12.07 -2.52
C ALA A 90 2.62 -11.67 -2.04
N PHE A 91 1.77 -11.30 -2.97
CA PHE A 91 0.35 -11.12 -2.81
C PHE A 91 -0.37 -12.23 -3.56
N GLY A 92 -1.52 -12.61 -3.06
CA GLY A 92 -2.32 -13.65 -3.67
C GLY A 92 -3.63 -13.81 -2.94
N VAL A 93 -4.26 -14.95 -3.17
CA VAL A 93 -5.51 -15.32 -2.50
C VAL A 93 -5.44 -16.72 -1.92
N LYS A 94 -6.28 -16.96 -0.93
CA LYS A 94 -6.53 -18.31 -0.43
C LYS A 94 -7.11 -19.20 -1.53
N ASP A 95 -6.53 -20.39 -1.70
CA ASP A 95 -6.99 -21.41 -2.64
C ASP A 95 -6.75 -22.81 -2.05
N PRO A 96 -7.77 -23.69 -1.92
CA PRO A 96 -9.15 -23.56 -2.42
C PRO A 96 -10.10 -22.77 -1.51
N GLY A 97 -11.26 -22.39 -2.07
CA GLY A 97 -12.41 -21.80 -1.35
C GLY A 97 -12.60 -20.32 -1.65
N THR A 98 -13.14 -19.55 -0.68
CA THR A 98 -13.25 -18.09 -0.77
C THR A 98 -11.87 -17.47 -0.97
N ALA A 99 -11.74 -16.61 -1.97
CA ALA A 99 -10.49 -15.98 -2.39
C ALA A 99 -10.11 -14.81 -1.47
N VAL A 100 -9.89 -15.13 -0.19
CA VAL A 100 -9.44 -14.18 0.84
C VAL A 100 -8.06 -13.63 0.47
N PRO A 101 -7.82 -12.30 0.50
CA PRO A 101 -6.51 -11.72 0.24
C PRO A 101 -5.45 -12.27 1.20
N MET A 102 -4.30 -12.65 0.67
CA MET A 102 -3.18 -13.21 1.40
C MET A 102 -1.87 -12.50 1.07
N ILE A 103 -0.95 -12.53 2.03
CA ILE A 103 0.44 -12.12 1.85
C ILE A 103 1.35 -13.26 2.27
N ALA A 104 2.43 -13.43 1.51
CA ALA A 104 3.57 -14.24 1.89
C ALA A 104 4.85 -13.43 1.79
N VAL A 105 5.79 -13.68 2.69
CA VAL A 105 7.13 -13.08 2.64
C VAL A 105 8.17 -14.19 2.64
N TYR A 106 9.13 -14.05 1.74
CA TYR A 106 10.27 -14.94 1.61
C TYR A 106 11.57 -14.18 1.81
N ARG A 107 12.61 -14.90 2.23
CA ARG A 107 14.00 -14.48 2.15
C ARG A 107 14.72 -15.43 1.19
N GLY A 108 15.06 -14.96 0.00
CA GLY A 108 15.36 -15.85 -1.13
C GLY A 108 14.20 -16.82 -1.36
N THR A 109 14.47 -18.12 -1.26
CA THR A 109 13.46 -19.19 -1.39
C THR A 109 12.84 -19.65 -0.07
N GLU A 110 13.33 -19.17 1.07
CA GLU A 110 12.80 -19.54 2.39
C GLU A 110 11.53 -18.75 2.69
N LEU A 111 10.41 -19.45 2.86
CA LEU A 111 9.16 -18.84 3.34
C LEU A 111 9.31 -18.43 4.80
N LEU A 112 9.28 -17.12 5.08
CA LEU A 112 9.26 -16.61 6.45
C LEU A 112 7.87 -16.77 7.06
N TRP A 113 6.83 -16.35 6.34
CA TRP A 113 5.45 -16.49 6.74
C TRP A 113 4.48 -16.29 5.57
N ALA A 114 3.28 -16.84 5.72
CA ALA A 114 2.13 -16.54 4.88
C ALA A 114 0.87 -16.45 5.73
N SER A 115 0.00 -15.47 5.48
CA SER A 115 -1.24 -15.31 6.24
C SER A 115 -2.32 -14.52 5.49
N PRO A 116 -3.60 -14.69 5.85
CA PRO A 116 -4.66 -13.79 5.43
C PRO A 116 -4.35 -12.35 5.81
N LEU A 117 -4.71 -11.41 4.93
CA LEU A 117 -4.44 -9.99 5.15
C LEU A 117 -5.26 -9.37 6.28
N PRO A 118 -6.58 -9.62 6.40
CA PRO A 118 -7.37 -9.08 7.51
C PRO A 118 -6.88 -9.64 8.85
N ALA A 119 -6.71 -8.78 9.84
CA ALA A 119 -6.37 -9.23 11.19
C ALA A 119 -7.57 -9.88 11.91
N GLY A 120 -8.79 -9.45 11.55
CA GLY A 120 -10.07 -9.91 12.09
C GLY A 120 -10.67 -11.06 11.29
N ASP A 121 -11.97 -10.95 10.98
CA ASP A 121 -12.68 -11.93 10.15
C ASP A 121 -12.17 -11.88 8.70
N PRO A 122 -11.49 -12.92 8.20
CA PRO A 122 -10.97 -12.93 6.85
C PRO A 122 -12.08 -12.94 5.78
N LEU A 123 -13.30 -13.36 6.13
CA LEU A 123 -14.42 -13.44 5.20
C LEU A 123 -15.12 -12.09 5.00
N ALA A 124 -14.80 -11.08 5.82
CA ALA A 124 -15.28 -9.71 5.66
C ALA A 124 -14.53 -8.95 4.55
N ALA A 125 -13.33 -9.39 4.17
CA ALA A 125 -12.56 -8.78 3.10
C ALA A 125 -13.13 -9.09 1.72
N GLU A 126 -13.06 -8.10 0.84
CA GLU A 126 -13.30 -8.27 -0.59
C GLU A 126 -12.39 -9.37 -1.14
N GLU A 127 -12.94 -10.16 -2.06
CA GLU A 127 -12.18 -11.23 -2.71
C GLU A 127 -11.22 -10.66 -3.74
N GLY A 128 -9.95 -11.03 -3.67
CA GLY A 128 -8.94 -10.55 -4.61
C GLY A 128 -7.59 -10.30 -3.96
N ASP A 129 -6.65 -9.83 -4.78
CA ASP A 129 -5.32 -9.46 -4.31
C ASP A 129 -5.34 -8.04 -3.71
N PRO A 130 -4.55 -7.77 -2.66
CA PRO A 130 -4.36 -6.42 -2.13
C PRO A 130 -3.94 -5.42 -3.21
N THR A 131 -4.48 -4.19 -3.16
CA THR A 131 -4.38 -3.21 -4.27
C THR A 131 -3.11 -2.38 -4.24
N LEU A 132 -2.62 -2.01 -3.05
CA LEU A 132 -1.42 -1.20 -2.86
C LEU A 132 -0.59 -1.77 -1.72
N ALA A 133 0.72 -1.82 -1.88
CA ALA A 133 1.63 -2.21 -0.81
C ALA A 133 2.98 -1.49 -0.91
N LEU A 134 3.55 -1.15 0.24
CA LEU A 134 4.89 -0.57 0.37
C LEU A 134 5.63 -1.17 1.57
N LEU A 135 6.93 -1.42 1.42
CA LEU A 135 7.83 -1.76 2.53
C LEU A 135 8.66 -0.54 2.95
N ARG A 136 8.70 -0.25 4.25
CA ARG A 136 9.60 0.74 4.86
C ARG A 136 10.28 0.14 6.09
N GLY A 137 11.60 -0.06 5.99
CA GLY A 137 12.35 -0.74 7.05
C GLY A 137 11.80 -2.15 7.26
N ASP A 138 11.34 -2.43 8.48
CA ASP A 138 10.73 -3.70 8.89
C ASP A 138 9.20 -3.69 8.84
N VAL A 139 8.58 -2.64 8.29
CA VAL A 139 7.11 -2.47 8.26
C VAL A 139 6.58 -2.55 6.83
N LEU A 140 5.80 -3.59 6.55
CA LEU A 140 5.00 -3.73 5.35
C LEU A 140 3.63 -3.06 5.57
N VAL A 141 3.31 -2.06 4.76
CA VAL A 141 2.01 -1.35 4.77
C VAL A 141 1.26 -1.68 3.49
N THR A 142 -0.03 -2.00 3.59
CA THR A 142 -0.86 -2.36 2.44
C THR A 142 -2.33 -2.02 2.68
N THR A 143 -3.13 -2.01 1.62
CA THR A 143 -4.59 -1.82 1.71
C THR A 143 -5.36 -3.08 1.32
N TYR A 144 -6.61 -3.18 1.78
CA TYR A 144 -7.60 -4.13 1.28
C TYR A 144 -9.03 -3.60 1.43
N GLY A 145 -9.91 -3.99 0.51
CA GLY A 145 -11.33 -3.65 0.54
C GLY A 145 -12.14 -4.58 1.43
N LEU A 146 -13.28 -4.08 1.94
CA LEU A 146 -14.29 -4.88 2.62
C LEU A 146 -15.43 -5.22 1.65
N LYS A 147 -16.08 -6.37 1.85
CA LYS A 147 -17.20 -6.81 0.99
C LYS A 147 -18.37 -5.84 0.99
N THR A 148 -18.62 -5.22 2.14
CA THR A 148 -19.65 -4.19 2.26
C THR A 148 -19.02 -2.87 1.85
N SER A 149 -19.40 -2.37 0.67
CA SER A 149 -18.74 -1.19 0.07
C SER A 149 -18.80 0.06 0.93
N ASP A 150 -19.83 0.21 1.76
CA ASP A 150 -19.99 1.31 2.72
C ASP A 150 -19.06 1.21 3.94
N GLU A 151 -18.51 0.03 4.21
CA GLU A 151 -17.45 -0.15 5.22
C GLU A 151 -16.06 0.26 4.69
N GLY A 152 -15.94 0.43 3.36
CA GLY A 152 -14.76 0.97 2.70
C GLY A 152 -13.54 0.06 2.72
N GLU A 153 -12.36 0.67 2.78
CA GLU A 153 -11.07 0.00 2.76
C GLU A 153 -10.34 0.12 4.10
N ARG A 154 -9.40 -0.81 4.28
CA ARG A 154 -8.56 -0.95 5.46
C ARG A 154 -7.11 -0.70 5.08
N LEU A 155 -6.38 -0.04 5.98
CA LEU A 155 -4.93 0.10 5.93
C LEU A 155 -4.35 -0.77 7.03
N VAL A 156 -3.39 -1.63 6.67
CA VAL A 156 -2.78 -2.56 7.61
C VAL A 156 -1.26 -2.46 7.54
N ALA A 157 -0.63 -2.51 8.71
CA ALA A 157 0.81 -2.65 8.83
C ALA A 157 1.19 -3.95 9.52
N ARG A 158 2.26 -4.57 9.00
CA ARG A 158 2.81 -5.81 9.52
C ARG A 158 4.31 -5.73 9.68
N ASP A 159 4.80 -6.42 10.71
CA ASP A 159 6.21 -6.77 10.83
C ASP A 159 6.57 -7.71 9.67
N VAL A 160 7.51 -7.30 8.82
CA VAL A 160 7.85 -8.02 7.59
C VAL A 160 8.57 -9.35 7.86
N GLU A 161 9.20 -9.53 9.01
CA GLU A 161 9.90 -10.77 9.37
C GLU A 161 8.96 -11.79 10.00
N ARG A 162 7.99 -11.33 10.79
CA ARG A 162 7.13 -12.18 11.63
C ARG A 162 5.71 -12.31 11.11
N GLY A 163 5.28 -11.43 10.20
CA GLY A 163 3.91 -11.34 9.71
C GLY A 163 2.91 -10.84 10.76
N ALA A 164 3.40 -10.42 11.94
CA ALA A 164 2.57 -9.94 13.03
C ALA A 164 1.89 -8.63 12.62
N VAL A 165 0.57 -8.55 12.83
CA VAL A 165 -0.20 -7.31 12.62
C VAL A 165 0.23 -6.30 13.68
N LEU A 166 0.76 -5.17 13.23
CA LEU A 166 1.09 -4.04 14.10
C LEU A 166 -0.15 -3.19 14.35
N TRP A 167 -0.91 -2.92 13.29
CA TRP A 167 -2.21 -2.26 13.34
C TRP A 167 -2.99 -2.53 12.06
N ASP A 168 -4.31 -2.42 12.15
CA ASP A 168 -5.28 -2.61 11.08
C ASP A 168 -6.39 -1.57 11.34
N VAL A 169 -6.52 -0.57 10.47
CA VAL A 169 -7.35 0.63 10.69
C VAL A 169 -8.19 0.94 9.46
N ALA A 170 -9.31 1.64 9.67
CA ALA A 170 -10.15 2.10 8.57
C ALA A 170 -9.49 3.27 7.85
N ILE A 171 -9.62 3.31 6.52
CA ILE A 171 -9.27 4.49 5.73
C ILE A 171 -10.52 5.39 5.71
N PRO A 172 -10.49 6.59 6.33
CA PRO A 172 -11.64 7.50 6.30
C PRO A 172 -12.13 7.76 4.88
N HIS A 173 -13.42 7.97 4.67
CA HIS A 173 -14.02 8.30 3.36
C HIS A 173 -13.88 7.25 2.24
N SER A 174 -13.20 6.12 2.47
CA SER A 174 -13.01 5.08 1.45
C SER A 174 -14.32 4.40 1.03
N GLY A 175 -15.30 4.29 1.93
CA GLY A 175 -16.64 3.77 1.62
C GLY A 175 -17.60 4.80 1.01
N GLU A 176 -17.20 6.08 0.92
CA GLU A 176 -18.03 7.13 0.33
C GLU A 176 -17.92 7.18 -1.20
N VAL A 177 -16.96 6.45 -1.77
CA VAL A 177 -16.63 6.49 -3.19
C VAL A 177 -16.42 5.09 -3.75
N SER A 178 -16.72 4.93 -5.04
CA SER A 178 -16.59 3.63 -5.70
C SER A 178 -15.16 3.31 -6.15
N SER A 179 -14.24 4.27 -6.03
CA SER A 179 -12.83 4.10 -6.37
C SER A 179 -12.01 3.97 -5.09
N GLY A 180 -11.30 2.86 -4.96
CA GLY A 180 -10.35 2.64 -3.87
C GLY A 180 -9.18 3.64 -3.84
N PRO A 181 -8.29 3.52 -2.83
CA PRO A 181 -7.00 4.17 -2.80
C PRO A 181 -6.22 3.97 -4.10
N THR A 182 -5.67 5.06 -4.62
CA THR A 182 -4.89 5.08 -5.86
C THR A 182 -3.40 5.21 -5.61
N LEU A 183 -3.01 5.70 -4.43
CA LEU A 183 -1.60 5.82 -4.07
C LEU A 183 -1.37 5.61 -2.57
N LEU A 184 -0.28 4.92 -2.28
CA LEU A 184 0.27 4.77 -0.94
C LEU A 184 1.65 5.43 -0.92
N SER A 185 2.02 6.10 0.17
CA SER A 185 3.37 6.59 0.42
C SER A 185 3.71 6.43 1.90
N VAL A 186 4.94 5.98 2.20
CA VAL A 186 5.39 5.73 3.58
C VAL A 186 6.71 6.43 3.83
N SER A 187 6.78 7.16 4.93
CA SER A 187 7.98 7.78 5.50
C SER A 187 8.32 7.14 6.85
N ASP A 188 9.39 7.55 7.51
CA ASP A 188 9.81 6.98 8.80
C ASP A 188 8.82 7.15 9.96
N SER A 189 7.80 8.01 9.79
CA SER A 189 6.81 8.27 10.84
C SER A 189 5.37 8.26 10.35
N ARG A 190 5.13 8.21 9.04
CA ARG A 190 3.81 8.46 8.46
C ARG A 190 3.50 7.60 7.27
N VAL A 191 2.23 7.29 7.14
CA VAL A 191 1.63 6.74 5.92
C VAL A 191 0.69 7.78 5.34
N PHE A 192 0.75 7.95 4.01
CA PHE A 192 -0.18 8.77 3.25
C PHE A 192 -0.92 7.87 2.27
N VAL A 193 -2.25 8.00 2.25
CA VAL A 193 -3.13 7.28 1.35
C VAL A 193 -3.90 8.30 0.52
N ALA A 194 -3.66 8.33 -0.79
CA ALA A 194 -4.44 9.15 -1.69
C ALA A 194 -5.60 8.32 -2.25
N GLN A 195 -6.79 8.92 -2.23
CA GLN A 195 -8.00 8.34 -2.80
C GLN A 195 -8.85 9.48 -3.35
N TRP A 196 -9.16 9.44 -4.65
CA TRP A 196 -9.94 10.44 -5.37
C TRP A 196 -9.74 11.90 -4.91
N THR A 197 -10.64 12.46 -4.07
CA THR A 197 -10.59 13.87 -3.61
C THR A 197 -9.93 14.06 -2.25
N TRP A 198 -9.45 12.99 -1.61
CA TRP A 198 -8.85 13.00 -0.29
C TRP A 198 -7.41 12.47 -0.28
N LEU A 199 -6.65 13.00 0.66
CA LEU A 199 -5.38 12.47 1.12
C LEU A 199 -5.49 12.26 2.63
N GLU A 200 -5.37 11.01 3.05
CA GLU A 200 -5.37 10.61 4.45
C GLU A 200 -3.94 10.46 4.94
N ALA A 201 -3.65 10.95 6.15
CA ALA A 201 -2.38 10.78 6.81
C ALA A 201 -2.54 9.98 8.10
N PHE A 202 -1.65 9.02 8.33
CA PHE A 202 -1.63 8.17 9.51
C PHE A 202 -0.24 8.18 10.16
N GLU A 203 -0.17 7.97 11.47
CA GLU A 203 1.09 7.66 12.15
C GLU A 203 1.51 6.22 11.84
N LEU A 204 2.72 6.03 11.31
CA LEU A 204 3.23 4.69 10.93
C LEU A 204 3.30 3.72 12.12
N LYS A 205 3.56 4.23 13.33
CA LYS A 205 3.77 3.37 14.50
C LYS A 205 2.47 2.77 15.03
N THR A 206 1.36 3.51 14.96
CA THR A 206 0.11 3.18 15.65
C THR A 206 -1.06 2.97 14.71
N GLY A 207 -0.97 3.43 13.46
CA GLY A 207 -2.09 3.52 12.54
C GLY A 207 -3.08 4.62 12.91
N GLU A 208 -2.78 5.48 13.88
CA GLU A 208 -3.66 6.59 14.25
C GLU A 208 -3.82 7.54 13.05
N HIS A 209 -5.07 7.83 12.69
CA HIS A 209 -5.38 8.85 11.69
C HIS A 209 -5.03 10.24 12.25
N LEU A 210 -4.22 10.98 11.51
CA LEU A 210 -3.71 12.29 11.92
C LEU A 210 -4.53 13.42 11.33
N PHE A 211 -4.78 13.37 10.02
CA PHE A 211 -5.56 14.38 9.31
C PHE A 211 -5.99 13.92 7.92
N THR A 212 -7.02 14.60 7.42
CA THR A 212 -7.52 14.50 6.05
C THR A 212 -7.29 15.81 5.31
N VAL A 213 -6.78 15.73 4.09
CA VAL A 213 -6.75 16.86 3.15
C VAL A 213 -7.68 16.55 2.00
N GLY A 214 -8.61 17.45 1.72
CA GLY A 214 -9.61 17.25 0.66
C GLY A 214 -11.03 17.38 1.19
N ARG A 215 -12.00 17.44 0.27
CA ARG A 215 -13.43 17.36 0.59
C ARG A 215 -14.22 17.01 -0.65
N TRP A 216 -15.31 16.28 -0.44
CA TRP A 216 -16.39 16.18 -1.40
C TRP A 216 -17.20 17.49 -1.44
N ARG A 217 -17.68 17.90 -2.61
CA ARG A 217 -18.52 19.09 -2.81
C ARG A 217 -19.69 18.78 -3.72
#